data_AF-A0A151JUQ7-F1
#
_entry.id   AF-A0A151JUQ7-F1
#
_cell.length_a   1.000
_cell.length_b   1.000
_cell.length_c   1.000
_cell.angle_alpha   90.00
_cell.angle_beta   90.00
_cell.angle_gamma   90.00
#
_symmetry.space_group_name_H-M   'P 1'
#
loop_
_entity.id
_entity.type
_entity.pdbx_description
1 polymer ?
#
loop_
_entity_poly.entity_id
_entity_poly.type
_entity_poly.pdbx_seq_one_letter_code
_entity_poly.pdbx_strand_id
1 'polypeptide(L)'
;SLLPLIPFTHAIIAYDCGGTHLNITTISLLMIGECDLKIEKPTHPKLFIFETRRGNTFKSKTSTSIDNLDIFAYVNSKFVYVEKHLRLQMTNLYHDIMIQKCELERQVLQNTLSLATVLPDEFAYRLMKVPGHMAVVSGEVIHVLKCIPIEVTVRKTNTCHNELSVTYRNASFFITPKSRILTKHSTSRECNPLLPISYNIETTWIQFSPFPVTSTKPQELKLLTKLSWSYLHLKKEKDIIP
;
A
#
# COMPACT_ATOMS: atom_id res chain seq x y z
N SER A 1 0.80 -10.65 -46.73
CA SER A 1 0.62 -11.12 -45.35
C SER A 1 -0.67 -10.50 -44.81
N LEU A 2 -1.74 -11.29 -44.69
CA LEU A 2 -3.00 -10.84 -44.13
C LEU A 2 -2.87 -10.79 -42.60
N LEU A 3 -2.84 -9.59 -42.02
CA LEU A 3 -3.02 -9.40 -40.57
C LEU A 3 -4.47 -9.77 -40.22
N PRO A 4 -4.71 -10.64 -39.22
CA PRO A 4 -6.06 -11.00 -38.82
C PRO A 4 -6.73 -9.77 -38.19
N LEU A 5 -7.78 -9.27 -38.86
CA LEU A 5 -8.68 -8.27 -38.30
C LEU A 5 -9.45 -8.92 -37.15
N ILE A 6 -9.03 -8.65 -35.91
CA ILE A 6 -9.73 -9.13 -34.72
C ILE A 6 -11.10 -8.43 -34.67
N PRO A 7 -12.23 -9.16 -34.63
CA PRO A 7 -13.53 -8.58 -34.35
C PRO A 7 -13.56 -8.13 -32.89
N PHE A 8 -13.32 -6.85 -32.64
CA PHE A 8 -13.49 -6.23 -31.32
C PHE A 8 -14.99 -6.11 -31.01
N THR A 9 -15.56 -7.15 -30.40
CA THR A 9 -16.92 -7.14 -29.82
C THR A 9 -16.88 -7.26 -28.30
N HIS A 10 -15.79 -6.85 -27.65
CA HIS A 10 -15.66 -6.94 -26.20
C HIS A 10 -16.33 -5.72 -25.56
N ALA A 11 -17.34 -5.99 -24.74
CA ALA A 11 -17.84 -5.03 -23.77
C ALA A 11 -16.79 -4.87 -22.66
N ILE A 12 -16.50 -3.64 -22.28
CA ILE A 12 -15.56 -3.31 -21.20
C ILE A 12 -16.28 -2.49 -20.14
N ILE A 13 -15.85 -2.63 -18.90
CA ILE A 13 -16.38 -1.85 -17.79
C ILE A 13 -15.74 -0.46 -17.79
N ALA A 14 -16.60 0.56 -17.90
CA ALA A 14 -16.31 1.97 -17.66
C ALA A 14 -17.09 2.46 -16.43
N TYR A 15 -16.83 3.68 -15.98
CA TYR A 15 -17.48 4.24 -14.80
C TYR A 15 -18.13 5.60 -15.09
N ASP A 16 -19.42 5.72 -14.80
CA ASP A 16 -20.19 6.95 -14.95
C ASP A 16 -20.23 7.74 -13.64
N CYS A 17 -19.73 8.98 -13.70
CA CYS A 17 -19.68 9.92 -12.58
C CYS A 17 -20.69 11.06 -12.71
N GLY A 18 -21.61 11.02 -13.70
CA GLY A 18 -22.63 12.05 -13.93
C GLY A 18 -23.95 11.84 -13.17
N GLY A 19 -24.06 10.78 -12.36
CA GLY A 19 -25.26 10.43 -11.61
C GLY A 19 -25.53 11.33 -10.39
N THR A 20 -26.79 11.35 -9.93
CA THR A 20 -27.24 12.17 -8.78
C THR A 20 -27.05 11.51 -7.41
N HIS A 21 -26.81 10.20 -7.36
CA HIS A 21 -26.64 9.42 -6.12
C HIS A 21 -25.26 8.77 -6.08
N LEU A 22 -24.22 9.59 -5.87
CA LEU A 22 -22.84 9.13 -5.74
C LEU A 22 -22.43 9.17 -4.27
N ASN A 23 -21.61 8.19 -3.85
CA ASN A 23 -20.98 8.23 -2.54
C ASN A 23 -19.81 9.20 -2.60
N ILE A 24 -19.86 10.25 -1.76
CA ILE A 24 -18.88 11.32 -1.72
C ILE A 24 -18.10 11.26 -0.42
N THR A 25 -16.77 11.18 -0.53
CA THR A 25 -15.85 11.30 0.60
C THR A 25 -15.12 12.64 0.50
N THR A 26 -15.18 13.44 1.54
CA THR A 26 -14.51 14.75 1.59
C THR A 26 -13.22 14.65 2.38
N ILE A 27 -12.13 15.18 1.83
CA ILE A 27 -10.79 15.11 2.39
C ILE A 27 -10.22 16.53 2.48
N SER A 28 -9.57 16.85 3.61
CA SER A 28 -8.86 18.13 3.78
C SER A 28 -7.57 18.14 2.96
N LEU A 29 -7.30 19.28 2.31
CA LEU A 29 -6.04 19.51 1.58
C LEU A 29 -4.94 20.10 2.47
N LEU A 30 -5.25 20.44 3.73
CA LEU A 30 -4.34 21.19 4.59
C LEU A 30 -3.47 20.31 5.49
N MET A 31 -4.00 19.17 5.94
CA MET A 31 -3.34 18.35 6.96
C MET A 31 -3.45 16.86 6.68
N ILE A 32 -2.41 16.14 7.08
CA ILE A 32 -2.36 14.68 7.11
C ILE A 32 -2.20 14.27 8.56
N GLY A 33 -2.89 13.20 8.96
CA GLY A 33 -2.86 12.70 10.34
C GLY A 33 -1.45 12.34 10.81
N GLU A 34 -1.23 12.49 12.11
CA GLU A 34 0.03 12.17 12.78
C GLU A 34 0.10 10.69 13.19
N CYS A 35 1.33 10.20 13.36
CA CYS A 35 1.59 8.83 13.80
C CYS A 35 1.49 8.69 15.32
N ASP A 36 0.28 8.81 15.86
CA ASP A 36 0.02 8.59 17.29
C ASP A 36 -0.24 7.12 17.60
N LEU A 37 0.74 6.45 18.18
CA LEU A 37 0.56 5.13 18.77
C LEU A 37 -0.14 5.27 20.14
N LYS A 38 -1.48 5.20 20.15
CA LYS A 38 -2.21 4.96 21.41
C LYS A 38 -1.91 3.54 21.89
N ILE A 39 -0.93 3.43 22.78
CA ILE A 39 -0.64 2.19 23.50
C ILE A 39 -1.06 2.42 24.95
N GLU A 40 -2.22 1.91 25.33
CA GLU A 40 -2.50 1.64 26.73
C GLU A 40 -1.53 0.54 27.18
N LYS A 41 -0.48 0.93 27.91
CA LYS A 41 0.34 -0.03 28.66
C LYS A 41 -0.35 -0.32 29.98
N PRO A 42 -0.50 -1.60 30.38
CA PRO A 42 -0.84 -1.90 31.77
C PRO A 42 0.34 -1.50 32.65
N THR A 43 0.11 -0.60 33.61
CA THR A 43 0.96 -0.45 34.79
C THR A 43 1.10 -1.84 35.43
N HIS A 44 2.32 -2.37 35.40
CA HIS A 44 2.71 -3.69 35.88
C HIS A 44 1.88 -4.16 37.10
N PRO A 45 1.09 -5.26 37.05
CA PRO A 45 0.20 -5.66 38.15
C PRO A 45 0.93 -6.27 39.37
N LYS A 46 2.27 -6.32 39.40
CA LYS A 46 3.05 -7.04 40.43
C LYS A 46 4.39 -6.37 40.81
N LEU A 47 4.50 -5.04 40.77
CA LEU A 47 5.62 -4.34 41.40
C LEU A 47 5.17 -3.85 42.78
N PHE A 48 5.76 -4.43 43.83
CA PHE A 48 5.59 -3.94 45.20
C PHE A 48 6.90 -3.27 45.64
N ILE A 49 6.82 -1.98 45.98
CA ILE A 49 7.91 -1.22 46.59
C ILE A 49 7.66 -1.26 48.09
N PHE A 50 8.63 -1.77 48.86
CA PHE A 50 8.57 -1.75 50.32
C PHE A 50 9.58 -0.75 50.86
N GLU A 51 9.12 0.15 51.72
CA GLU A 51 9.98 1.08 52.45
C GLU A 51 10.80 0.30 53.50
N THR A 52 12.13 0.37 53.42
CA THR A 52 12.99 -0.37 54.35
C THR A 52 13.09 0.41 55.66
N ARG A 53 12.69 -0.22 56.77
CA ARG A 53 12.95 0.32 58.13
C ARG A 53 14.34 -0.16 58.58
N ARG A 54 15.07 0.65 59.36
CA ARG A 54 16.34 0.25 59.98
C ARG A 54 16.13 -1.08 60.73
N GLY A 55 16.75 -2.16 60.24
CA GLY A 55 16.58 -3.53 60.74
C GLY A 55 16.07 -4.54 59.69
N ASN A 56 15.37 -4.07 58.65
CA ASN A 56 14.94 -4.88 57.50
C ASN A 56 15.88 -4.64 56.31
N THR A 57 17.16 -4.95 56.48
CA THR A 57 18.10 -5.03 55.36
C THR A 57 18.03 -6.42 54.75
N PHE A 58 18.07 -6.51 53.41
CA PHE A 58 18.32 -7.78 52.74
C PHE A 58 19.55 -8.45 53.37
N LYS A 59 19.45 -9.76 53.67
CA LYS A 59 20.51 -10.52 54.32
C LYS A 59 21.84 -10.23 53.61
N SER A 60 22.84 -9.77 54.37
CA SER A 60 24.18 -9.57 53.82
C SER A 60 24.69 -10.89 53.25
N LYS A 61 25.38 -10.83 52.12
CA LYS A 61 25.78 -11.98 51.32
C LYS A 61 26.82 -12.81 52.11
N THR A 62 26.36 -13.83 52.83
CA THR A 62 27.22 -14.85 53.43
C THR A 62 27.54 -15.90 52.38
N SER A 63 28.79 -16.38 52.32
CA SER A 63 29.18 -17.51 51.48
C SER A 63 28.31 -18.73 51.83
N THR A 64 27.36 -19.07 50.97
CA THR A 64 26.54 -20.28 51.09
C THR A 64 27.33 -21.46 50.54
N SER A 65 27.50 -22.52 51.35
CA SER A 65 27.95 -23.83 50.83
C SER A 65 27.03 -24.23 49.67
N ILE A 66 27.61 -24.60 48.53
CA ILE A 66 26.87 -25.01 47.33
C ILE A 66 26.46 -26.48 47.51
N ASP A 67 25.65 -26.75 48.54
CA ASP A 67 25.01 -28.04 48.70
C ASP A 67 23.55 -27.87 48.26
N ASN A 68 23.22 -28.46 47.10
CA ASN A 68 21.88 -28.54 46.52
C ASN A 68 21.29 -27.23 45.96
N LEU A 69 21.98 -26.61 45.00
CA LEU A 69 21.27 -25.74 44.06
C LEU A 69 20.37 -26.64 43.20
N ASP A 70 19.04 -26.49 43.33
CA ASP A 70 18.10 -27.17 42.45
C ASP A 70 18.36 -26.71 41.00
N ILE A 71 19.01 -27.59 40.23
CA ILE A 71 19.37 -27.35 38.85
C ILE A 71 18.14 -27.00 38.01
N PHE A 72 16.96 -27.53 38.35
CA PHE A 72 15.71 -27.19 37.68
C PHE A 72 15.30 -25.74 38.00
N ALA A 73 15.44 -25.28 39.24
CA ALA A 73 15.16 -23.88 39.59
C ALA A 73 16.09 -22.89 38.87
N TYR A 74 17.38 -23.21 38.73
CA TYR A 74 18.33 -22.38 37.97
C TYR A 74 18.02 -22.35 36.47
N VAL A 75 17.75 -23.51 35.86
CA VAL A 75 17.40 -23.61 34.43
C VAL A 75 16.07 -22.90 34.14
N ASN A 76 15.06 -23.09 34.99
CA ASN A 76 13.76 -22.42 34.85
C ASN A 76 13.89 -20.89 34.95
N SER A 77 14.70 -20.40 35.89
CA SER A 77 14.96 -18.96 36.04
C SER A 77 15.64 -18.37 34.80
N LYS A 78 16.57 -19.11 34.19
CA LYS A 78 17.21 -18.70 32.92
C LYS A 78 16.24 -18.74 31.74
N PHE A 79 15.37 -19.74 31.66
CA PHE A 79 14.35 -19.81 30.61
C PHE A 79 13.41 -18.60 30.68
N VAL A 80 12.88 -18.29 31.87
CA VAL A 80 12.02 -17.12 32.10
C VAL A 80 12.74 -15.81 31.77
N TYR A 81 14.03 -15.70 32.12
CA TYR A 81 14.84 -14.52 31.76
C TYR A 81 14.96 -14.36 30.24
N VAL A 82 15.28 -15.44 29.52
CA VAL A 82 15.39 -15.44 28.06
C VAL A 82 14.06 -15.11 27.40
N GLU A 83 12.97 -15.74 27.84
CA GLU A 83 11.62 -15.46 27.33
C GLU A 83 11.26 -13.98 27.51
N LYS A 84 11.50 -13.43 28.72
CA LYS A 84 11.25 -12.01 29.01
C LYS A 84 12.08 -11.10 28.12
N HIS A 85 13.36 -11.41 27.93
CA HIS A 85 14.23 -10.64 27.06
C HIS A 85 13.74 -10.67 25.61
N LEU A 86 13.45 -11.86 25.07
CA LEU A 86 12.92 -12.02 23.71
C LEU A 86 11.60 -11.26 23.54
N ARG A 87 10.68 -11.37 24.51
CA ARG A 87 9.41 -10.63 24.48
C ARG A 87 9.63 -9.12 24.41
N LEU A 88 10.56 -8.58 25.19
CA LEU A 88 10.88 -7.15 25.16
C LEU A 88 11.48 -6.74 23.80
N GLN A 89 12.44 -7.51 23.28
CA GLN A 89 13.07 -7.25 21.98
C GLN A 89 12.04 -7.29 20.84
N MET A 90 11.17 -8.32 20.82
CA MET A 90 10.11 -8.43 19.83
C MET A 90 9.09 -7.29 19.92
N THR A 91 8.74 -6.88 21.14
CA THR A 91 7.80 -5.78 21.37
C THR A 91 8.39 -4.46 20.86
N ASN A 92 9.66 -4.19 21.16
CA ASN A 92 10.34 -2.99 20.70
C ASN A 92 10.47 -2.98 19.17
N LEU A 93 10.92 -4.09 18.56
CA LEU A 93 11.01 -4.21 17.11
C LEU A 93 9.64 -4.01 16.44
N TYR A 94 8.57 -4.57 17.02
CA TYR A 94 7.22 -4.37 16.51
C TYR A 94 6.83 -2.89 16.53
N HIS A 95 7.12 -2.18 17.63
CA HIS A 95 6.87 -0.74 17.70
C HIS A 95 7.66 0.03 16.65
N ASP A 96 8.95 -0.25 16.49
CA ASP A 96 9.79 0.42 15.50
C ASP A 96 9.27 0.22 14.07
N ILE A 97 8.89 -1.03 13.72
CA ILE A 97 8.30 -1.34 12.41
C ILE A 97 6.98 -0.61 12.20
N MET A 98 6.11 -0.54 13.22
CA MET A 98 4.82 0.14 13.11
C MET A 98 4.97 1.65 12.92
N ILE A 99 5.89 2.30 13.64
CA ILE A 99 6.21 3.71 13.45
C ILE A 99 6.76 3.95 12.04
N GLN A 100 7.75 3.15 11.62
CA GLN A 100 8.35 3.27 10.29
C GLN A 100 7.31 3.10 9.18
N LYS A 101 6.38 2.14 9.34
CA LYS A 101 5.28 1.95 8.40
C LYS A 101 4.37 3.17 8.35
N CYS A 102 3.98 3.72 9.51
CA CYS A 102 3.13 4.90 9.56
C CYS A 102 3.78 6.13 8.90
N GLU A 103 5.05 6.40 9.20
CA GLU A 103 5.78 7.52 8.57
C GLU A 103 5.91 7.34 7.06
N LEU A 104 6.14 6.10 6.59
CA LEU A 104 6.15 5.81 5.16
C LEU A 104 4.78 6.04 4.51
N GLU A 105 3.71 5.60 5.15
CA GLU A 105 2.34 5.85 4.68
C GLU A 105 2.03 7.36 4.64
N ARG A 106 2.47 8.11 5.65
CA ARG A 106 2.34 9.57 5.70
C ARG A 106 3.08 10.24 4.55
N GLN A 107 4.31 9.83 4.25
CA GLN A 107 5.08 10.33 3.10
C GLN A 107 4.41 10.01 1.77
N VAL A 108 3.84 8.81 1.61
CA VAL A 108 3.07 8.43 0.41
C VAL A 108 1.82 9.29 0.27
N LEU A 109 1.11 9.56 1.36
CA LEU A 109 -0.06 10.44 1.36
C LEU A 109 0.32 11.88 1.02
N GLN A 110 1.44 12.40 1.54
CA GLN A 110 1.97 13.73 1.17
C GLN A 110 2.24 13.83 -0.33
N ASN A 111 2.96 12.85 -0.88
CA ASN A 111 3.24 12.78 -2.31
C ASN A 111 1.95 12.68 -3.14
N THR A 112 0.97 11.91 -2.66
CA THR A 112 -0.33 11.79 -3.33
C THR A 112 -1.07 13.13 -3.28
N LEU A 113 -1.12 13.80 -2.12
CA LEU A 113 -1.80 15.08 -1.92
C LEU A 113 -1.26 16.18 -2.84
N SER A 114 0.03 16.15 -3.18
CA SER A 114 0.61 17.09 -4.16
C SER A 114 -0.05 17.06 -5.54
N LEU A 115 -0.76 15.98 -5.88
CA LEU A 115 -1.49 15.83 -7.15
C LEU A 115 -2.93 16.33 -7.06
N ALA A 116 -3.46 16.56 -5.86
CA ALA A 116 -4.89 16.82 -5.66
C ALA A 116 -5.38 18.05 -6.44
N THR A 117 -4.58 19.10 -6.51
CA THR A 117 -4.94 20.36 -7.18
C THR A 117 -4.63 20.35 -8.69
N VAL A 118 -3.60 19.64 -9.11
CA VAL A 118 -3.13 19.63 -10.52
C VAL A 118 -3.82 18.53 -11.33
N LEU A 119 -3.99 17.34 -10.75
CA LEU A 119 -4.52 16.14 -11.40
C LEU A 119 -5.45 15.38 -10.42
N PRO A 120 -6.67 15.88 -10.17
CA PRO A 120 -7.56 15.31 -9.17
C PRO A 120 -7.96 13.86 -9.47
N ASP A 121 -8.15 13.49 -10.74
CA ASP A 121 -8.48 12.10 -11.12
C ASP A 121 -7.35 11.11 -10.85
N GLU A 122 -6.09 11.54 -11.06
CA GLU A 122 -4.92 10.73 -10.72
C GLU A 122 -4.73 10.64 -9.20
N PHE A 123 -5.02 11.72 -8.47
CA PHE A 123 -5.10 11.70 -7.01
C PHE A 123 -6.12 10.66 -6.52
N ALA A 124 -7.35 10.70 -7.05
CA ALA A 124 -8.41 9.77 -6.69
C ALA A 124 -8.00 8.31 -6.95
N TYR A 125 -7.43 8.04 -8.12
CA TYR A 125 -6.95 6.71 -8.49
C TYR A 125 -5.82 6.21 -7.57
N ARG A 126 -4.84 7.07 -7.24
CA ARG A 126 -3.72 6.70 -6.35
C ARG A 126 -4.17 6.47 -4.91
N LEU A 127 -5.07 7.31 -4.42
CA LEU A 127 -5.60 7.21 -3.07
C LEU A 127 -6.46 5.95 -2.89
N MET A 128 -7.40 5.71 -3.81
CA MET A 128 -8.34 4.59 -3.73
C MET A 128 -7.73 3.26 -4.21
N LYS A 129 -6.66 3.32 -5.02
CA LYS A 129 -5.94 2.18 -5.62
C LYS A 129 -6.80 1.31 -6.55
N VAL A 130 -8.00 1.76 -6.91
CA VAL A 130 -8.94 1.08 -7.79
C VAL A 130 -9.56 2.08 -8.77
N PRO A 131 -9.94 1.67 -9.99
CA PRO A 131 -10.65 2.53 -10.94
C PRO A 131 -12.05 2.92 -10.43
N GLY A 132 -12.72 3.83 -11.16
CA GLY A 132 -14.09 4.24 -10.85
C GLY A 132 -14.23 5.26 -9.73
N HIS A 133 -13.15 5.99 -9.44
CA HIS A 133 -13.19 7.13 -8.51
C HIS A 133 -12.69 8.37 -9.24
N MET A 134 -13.49 9.43 -9.15
CA MET A 134 -13.18 10.77 -9.65
C MET A 134 -12.95 11.69 -8.46
N ALA A 135 -12.18 12.77 -8.62
CA ALA A 135 -12.15 13.80 -7.59
C ALA A 135 -12.41 15.20 -8.15
N VAL A 136 -12.99 16.04 -7.29
CA VAL A 136 -13.29 17.44 -7.58
C VAL A 136 -12.79 18.28 -6.41
N VAL A 137 -11.92 19.24 -6.70
CA VAL A 137 -11.40 20.20 -5.72
C VAL A 137 -12.43 21.29 -5.49
N SER A 138 -12.66 21.64 -4.22
CA SER A 138 -13.55 22.73 -3.82
C SER A 138 -12.92 23.48 -2.64
N GLY A 139 -12.29 24.62 -2.91
CA GLY A 139 -11.54 25.37 -1.88
C GLY A 139 -10.40 24.54 -1.28
N GLU A 140 -10.36 24.44 0.04
CA GLU A 140 -9.33 23.70 0.81
C GLU A 140 -9.68 22.23 1.04
N VAL A 141 -10.69 21.72 0.34
CA VAL A 141 -11.09 20.31 0.40
C VAL A 141 -11.15 19.70 -1.00
N ILE A 142 -11.04 18.37 -1.05
CA ILE A 142 -11.25 17.59 -2.26
C ILE A 142 -12.32 16.53 -2.01
N HIS A 143 -13.27 16.44 -2.93
CA HIS A 143 -14.37 15.48 -2.90
C HIS A 143 -14.03 14.31 -3.81
N VAL A 144 -13.88 13.11 -3.25
CA VAL A 144 -13.69 11.87 -4.00
C VAL A 144 -15.06 11.23 -4.19
N LEU A 145 -15.46 11.04 -5.44
CA LEU A 145 -16.74 10.46 -5.84
C LEU A 145 -16.52 9.01 -6.28
N LYS A 146 -17.32 8.08 -5.74
CA LYS A 146 -17.38 6.71 -6.25
C LYS A 146 -18.40 6.61 -7.39
N CYS A 147 -17.92 6.30 -8.58
CA CYS A 147 -18.70 6.27 -9.81
C CYS A 147 -19.37 4.90 -10.04
N ILE A 148 -20.38 4.88 -10.90
CA ILE A 148 -21.21 3.70 -11.15
C ILE A 148 -20.62 2.89 -12.31
N PRO A 149 -20.37 1.57 -12.14
CA PRO A 149 -19.86 0.74 -13.23
C PRO A 149 -20.92 0.55 -14.32
N ILE A 150 -20.50 0.67 -15.57
CA ILE A 150 -21.33 0.52 -16.77
C ILE A 150 -20.57 -0.26 -17.84
N GLU A 151 -21.29 -1.02 -18.67
CA GLU A 151 -20.71 -1.72 -19.81
C GLU A 151 -20.74 -0.85 -21.07
N VAL A 152 -19.62 -0.80 -21.78
CA VAL A 152 -19.46 -0.02 -23.02
C VAL A 152 -18.67 -0.83 -24.05
N THR A 153 -18.83 -0.52 -25.34
CA THR A 153 -18.16 -1.26 -26.42
C THR A 153 -17.04 -0.45 -27.04
N VAL A 154 -15.90 -1.08 -27.32
CA VAL A 154 -14.78 -0.41 -27.99
C VAL A 154 -15.18 -0.02 -29.41
N ARG A 155 -14.99 1.25 -29.75
CA ARG A 155 -15.37 1.81 -31.05
C ARG A 155 -14.14 1.87 -31.96
N LYS A 156 -14.29 1.41 -33.19
CA LYS A 156 -13.26 1.56 -34.23
C LYS A 156 -13.25 3.00 -34.75
N THR A 157 -12.08 3.61 -34.79
CA THR A 157 -11.88 4.98 -35.29
C THR A 157 -10.65 5.02 -36.20
N ASN A 158 -10.62 6.00 -37.13
CA ASN A 158 -9.44 6.23 -37.99
C ASN A 158 -8.46 7.26 -37.38
N THR A 159 -8.84 7.88 -36.26
CA THR A 159 -8.05 8.88 -35.52
C THR A 159 -7.59 8.30 -34.18
N CYS A 160 -6.42 8.72 -33.70
CA CYS A 160 -5.88 8.33 -32.40
C CYS A 160 -6.18 9.37 -31.31
N HIS A 161 -6.48 8.87 -30.11
CA HIS A 161 -6.82 9.67 -28.92
C HIS A 161 -6.16 9.06 -27.70
N ASN A 162 -5.69 9.89 -26.75
CA ASN A 162 -5.09 9.40 -25.50
C ASN A 162 -6.07 8.59 -24.65
N GLU A 163 -7.37 8.80 -24.83
CA GLU A 163 -8.46 8.08 -24.18
C GLU A 163 -9.05 7.02 -25.13
N LEU A 164 -9.55 5.92 -24.57
CA LEU A 164 -10.05 4.81 -25.36
C LEU A 164 -11.43 5.14 -25.93
N SER A 165 -11.55 5.14 -27.25
CA SER A 165 -12.82 5.42 -27.95
C SER A 165 -13.82 4.29 -27.72
N VAL A 166 -15.01 4.64 -27.22
CA VAL A 166 -16.08 3.68 -26.91
C VAL A 166 -17.46 4.18 -27.35
N THR A 167 -18.41 3.27 -27.40
CA THR A 167 -19.82 3.55 -27.64
C THR A 167 -20.61 3.15 -26.39
N TYR A 168 -21.45 4.07 -25.91
CA TYR A 168 -22.39 3.82 -24.81
C TYR A 168 -23.76 4.38 -25.19
N ARG A 169 -24.81 3.55 -25.11
CA ARG A 169 -26.19 3.92 -25.51
C ARG A 169 -26.24 4.57 -26.90
N ASN A 170 -25.56 3.99 -27.88
CA ASN A 170 -25.43 4.49 -29.26
C ASN A 170 -24.80 5.88 -29.41
N ALA A 171 -24.27 6.46 -28.33
CA ALA A 171 -23.52 7.70 -28.35
C ALA A 171 -22.02 7.43 -28.19
N SER A 172 -21.23 8.33 -28.74
CA SER A 172 -19.77 8.23 -28.76
C SER A 172 -19.18 8.85 -27.51
N PHE A 173 -18.34 8.09 -26.82
CA PHE A 173 -17.66 8.50 -25.60
C PHE A 173 -16.21 8.03 -25.61
N PHE A 174 -15.49 8.40 -24.58
CA PHE A 174 -14.13 7.97 -24.32
C PHE A 174 -13.98 7.47 -22.89
N ILE A 175 -12.97 6.64 -22.67
CA ILE A 175 -12.60 6.17 -21.34
C ILE A 175 -11.20 6.69 -20.99
N THR A 176 -11.06 7.32 -19.82
CA THR A 176 -9.77 7.76 -19.33
C THR A 176 -8.81 6.59 -19.05
N PRO A 177 -7.51 6.74 -19.35
CA PRO A 177 -6.50 5.76 -18.98
C PRO A 177 -6.45 5.56 -17.45
N LYS A 178 -6.22 4.32 -17.00
CA LYS A 178 -6.13 3.90 -15.58
C LYS A 178 -7.43 4.01 -14.76
N SER A 179 -8.05 5.18 -14.67
CA SER A 179 -9.25 5.39 -13.83
C SER A 179 -10.54 4.83 -14.44
N ARG A 180 -10.55 4.58 -15.76
CA ARG A 180 -11.68 4.02 -16.52
C ARG A 180 -12.98 4.83 -16.45
N ILE A 181 -12.86 6.14 -16.25
CA ILE A 181 -14.00 7.05 -16.18
C ILE A 181 -14.51 7.31 -17.58
N LEU A 182 -15.83 7.27 -17.76
CA LEU A 182 -16.51 7.64 -18.99
C LEU A 182 -16.52 9.17 -19.14
N THR A 183 -16.05 9.67 -20.28
CA THR A 183 -16.02 11.10 -20.59
C THR A 183 -16.42 11.38 -22.03
N LYS A 184 -16.91 12.58 -22.31
CA LYS A 184 -17.16 13.07 -23.66
C LYS A 184 -15.94 13.73 -24.30
N HIS A 185 -14.98 14.15 -23.47
CA HIS A 185 -13.78 14.86 -23.93
C HIS A 185 -12.67 13.87 -24.27
N SER A 186 -11.90 14.18 -25.32
CA SER A 186 -10.71 13.43 -25.69
C SER A 186 -9.58 14.34 -26.11
N THR A 187 -8.37 13.83 -25.96
CA THR A 187 -7.13 14.45 -26.39
C THR A 187 -6.68 13.78 -27.69
N SER A 188 -6.91 14.46 -28.81
CA SER A 188 -6.49 13.96 -30.13
C SER A 188 -4.97 13.99 -30.27
N ARG A 189 -4.40 12.99 -30.94
CA ARG A 189 -2.98 12.91 -31.26
C ARG A 189 -2.72 12.22 -32.58
N GLU A 190 -1.54 12.43 -33.10
CA GLU A 190 -1.06 11.73 -34.29
C GLU A 190 -0.85 10.24 -33.99
N CYS A 191 -1.29 9.39 -34.93
CA CYS A 191 -1.09 7.95 -34.85
C CYS A 191 0.37 7.61 -35.15
N ASN A 192 1.05 7.03 -34.17
CA ASN A 192 2.46 6.67 -34.31
C ASN A 192 2.65 5.17 -33.98
N PRO A 193 3.07 4.34 -34.95
CA PRO A 193 3.25 2.91 -34.73
C PRO A 193 4.47 2.55 -33.87
N LEU A 194 5.44 3.45 -33.70
CA LEU A 194 6.57 3.27 -32.76
C LEU A 194 6.20 3.62 -31.32
N LEU A 195 5.25 4.54 -31.14
CA LEU A 195 4.77 4.99 -29.83
C LEU A 195 3.23 4.82 -29.74
N PRO A 196 2.72 3.59 -29.90
CA PRO A 196 1.29 3.33 -29.95
C PRO A 196 0.64 3.52 -28.57
N ILE A 197 -0.65 3.80 -28.56
CA ILE A 197 -1.43 3.91 -27.33
C ILE A 197 -1.78 2.51 -26.88
N SER A 198 -1.41 2.15 -25.67
CA SER A 198 -1.54 0.78 -25.17
C SER A 198 -2.52 0.71 -24.00
N TYR A 199 -3.43 -0.25 -24.03
CA TYR A 199 -4.38 -0.52 -22.95
C TYR A 199 -4.28 -1.96 -22.50
N ASN A 200 -4.44 -2.17 -21.20
CA ASN A 200 -4.66 -3.49 -20.63
C ASN A 200 -6.17 -3.73 -20.53
N ILE A 201 -6.68 -4.60 -21.41
CA ILE A 201 -8.08 -4.99 -21.49
C ILE A 201 -8.13 -6.49 -21.17
N GLU A 202 -8.80 -6.86 -20.08
CA GLU A 202 -8.96 -8.26 -19.66
C GLU A 202 -7.65 -9.05 -19.67
N THR A 203 -6.59 -8.46 -19.10
CA THR A 203 -5.21 -9.03 -19.02
C THR A 203 -4.43 -9.11 -20.33
N THR A 204 -5.05 -8.70 -21.46
CA THR A 204 -4.39 -8.62 -22.76
C THR A 204 -3.98 -7.19 -23.07
N TRP A 205 -2.74 -7.00 -23.51
CA TRP A 205 -2.24 -5.70 -23.94
C TRP A 205 -2.58 -5.46 -25.40
N ILE A 206 -3.28 -4.37 -25.66
CA ILE A 206 -3.74 -4.00 -26.99
C ILE A 206 -3.22 -2.61 -27.31
N GLN A 207 -2.55 -2.50 -28.46
CA GLN A 207 -2.01 -1.27 -29.02
C GLN A 207 -2.94 -0.72 -30.08
N PHE A 208 -3.08 0.61 -30.14
CA PHE A 208 -3.90 1.33 -31.10
C PHE A 208 -3.03 2.32 -31.87
N SER A 209 -2.97 2.15 -33.20
CA SER A 209 -2.35 3.13 -34.12
C SER A 209 -2.85 3.00 -35.57
N PRO A 210 -4.08 3.41 -35.90
CA PRO A 210 -5.26 3.58 -35.05
C PRO A 210 -5.99 2.25 -34.79
N PHE A 211 -5.71 1.23 -35.60
CA PHE A 211 -6.33 -0.08 -35.48
C PHE A 211 -5.76 -0.88 -34.30
N PRO A 212 -6.58 -1.72 -33.65
CA PRO A 212 -6.14 -2.51 -32.52
C PRO A 212 -5.25 -3.69 -32.96
N VAL A 213 -4.12 -3.86 -32.28
CA VAL A 213 -3.19 -4.97 -32.45
C VAL A 213 -2.78 -5.49 -31.08
N THR A 214 -2.76 -6.81 -30.90
CA THR A 214 -2.28 -7.43 -29.66
C THR A 214 -0.77 -7.21 -29.50
N SER A 215 -0.33 -6.97 -28.27
CA SER A 215 1.06 -6.68 -27.94
C SER A 215 1.51 -7.41 -26.68
N THR A 216 2.82 -7.43 -26.44
CA THR A 216 3.41 -7.98 -25.22
C THR A 216 3.24 -7.02 -24.04
N LYS A 217 3.20 -7.58 -22.82
CA LYS A 217 3.13 -6.81 -21.59
C LYS A 217 4.37 -5.90 -21.44
N PRO A 218 4.20 -4.59 -21.15
CA PRO A 218 5.32 -3.69 -20.89
C PRO A 218 6.14 -4.08 -19.66
N GLN A 219 7.39 -3.63 -19.61
CA GLN A 219 8.26 -3.82 -18.45
C GLN A 219 7.73 -3.05 -17.22
N GLU A 220 7.69 -3.71 -16.07
CA GLU A 220 7.34 -3.09 -14.79
C GLU A 220 8.59 -2.51 -14.10
N LEU A 221 8.41 -1.37 -13.43
CA LEU A 221 9.44 -0.81 -12.56
C LEU A 221 9.64 -1.74 -11.35
N LYS A 222 10.89 -2.13 -11.09
CA LYS A 222 11.25 -2.97 -9.95
C LYS A 222 11.67 -2.11 -8.77
N LEU A 223 11.28 -2.53 -7.57
CA LEU A 223 11.82 -1.94 -6.35
C LEU A 223 13.32 -2.21 -6.26
N LEU A 224 14.08 -1.19 -5.84
CA LEU A 224 15.52 -1.30 -5.66
C LEU A 224 15.91 -2.03 -4.35
N THR A 225 14.96 -2.16 -3.43
CA THR A 225 15.17 -2.81 -2.12
C THR A 225 15.39 -4.31 -2.30
N LYS A 226 16.54 -4.79 -1.82
CA LYS A 226 16.84 -6.23 -1.71
C LYS A 226 16.60 -6.67 -0.27
N LEU A 227 15.72 -7.63 -0.07
CA LEU A 227 15.54 -8.28 1.23
C LEU A 227 16.76 -9.15 1.51
N SER A 228 17.65 -8.69 2.39
CA SER A 228 18.77 -9.49 2.91
C SER A 228 18.67 -9.53 4.43
N TRP A 229 18.24 -10.66 4.97
CA TRP A 229 18.34 -10.95 6.40
C TRP A 229 18.89 -12.37 6.55
N SER A 230 19.83 -12.54 7.47
CA SER A 230 20.35 -13.85 7.86
C SER A 230 20.50 -13.93 9.37
N TYR A 231 20.13 -15.07 9.94
CA TYR A 231 20.36 -15.36 11.34
C TYR A 231 21.81 -15.82 11.53
N LEU A 232 22.57 -15.09 12.35
CA LEU A 232 23.89 -15.53 12.79
C LEU A 232 23.71 -16.48 13.97
N HIS A 233 24.02 -17.76 13.75
CA HIS A 233 24.10 -18.72 14.84
C HIS A 233 25.27 -18.37 15.78
N LEU A 234 25.09 -18.60 17.08
CA LEU A 234 26.17 -18.53 18.05
C LEU A 234 27.26 -19.53 17.65
N LYS A 235 28.47 -19.05 17.36
CA LYS A 235 29.65 -19.91 17.21
C LYS A 235 29.92 -20.54 18.57
N LYS A 236 29.93 -21.87 18.64
CA LYS A 236 30.53 -22.57 19.79
C LYS A 236 32.02 -22.26 19.77
N GLU A 237 32.49 -21.57 20.79
CA GLU A 237 33.91 -21.50 21.12
C GLU A 237 34.35 -22.93 21.49
N LYS A 238 34.93 -23.63 20.51
CA LYS A 238 35.82 -24.74 20.82
C LYS A 238 37.12 -24.12 21.32
N ASP A 239 37.71 -24.77 22.31
CA ASP A 239 38.99 -24.46 22.96
C ASP A 239 38.82 -23.66 24.26
N ILE A 240 38.46 -24.36 25.34
CA ILE A 240 39.16 -24.33 26.64
C ILE A 240 38.86 -25.69 27.30
N ILE A 241 39.76 -26.66 27.12
CA ILE A 241 40.07 -27.66 28.16
C ILE A 241 41.60 -27.81 28.13
N PRO A 242 42.32 -27.55 29.22
CA PRO A 242 43.76 -27.81 29.33
C PRO A 242 44.08 -29.31 29.33
#